data_AF-A0A484L2M8-F1
#
_entry.id   AF-A0A484L2M8-F1
#
_cell.length_a   1.000
_cell.length_b   1.000
_cell.length_c   1.000
_cell.angle_alpha   90.00
_cell.angle_beta   90.00
_cell.angle_gamma   90.00
#
_symmetry.space_group_name_H-M   'P 1'
#
loop_
_entity.id
_entity.type
_entity.pdbx_description
1 polymer ?
#
loop_
_entity_poly.entity_id
_entity_poly.type
_entity_poly.pdbx_seq_one_letter_code
_entity_poly.pdbx_strand_id
1 'polypeptide(L)'
;MAVVASAPGKVLMTGGYLILERPNAGIVLSTNARFYAIVKPFYEEIKPDSWAWAWTDVKLTSPQMSRETLYKLSLKSFKLQPLSNSDSRNPFVEYAVEYAIAAAYATFDKYKKDALHKLLLQGLDITILGCNEFYSYRNQVFPPTTY
;
A
#
# COMPACT_ATOMS: atom_id res chain seq x y z
N MET A 1 9.61 -12.20 7.90
CA MET A 1 8.31 -12.80 7.50
C MET A 1 7.52 -11.77 6.73
N ALA A 2 6.93 -12.13 5.58
CA ALA A 2 6.10 -11.23 4.79
C ALA A 2 4.63 -11.34 5.19
N VAL A 3 3.91 -10.22 5.21
CA VAL A 3 2.46 -10.15 5.41
C VAL A 3 1.81 -9.84 4.07
N VAL A 4 0.80 -10.62 3.70
CA VAL A 4 0.05 -10.43 2.46
C VAL A 4 -1.40 -10.08 2.81
N ALA A 5 -1.86 -8.92 2.36
CA ALA A 5 -3.25 -8.51 2.44
C ALA A 5 -3.85 -8.41 1.04
N SER A 6 -5.15 -8.66 0.90
CA SER A 6 -5.84 -8.49 -0.38
C SER A 6 -7.25 -7.93 -0.22
N ALA A 7 -7.68 -7.16 -1.21
CA ALA A 7 -9.02 -6.56 -1.26
C ALA A 7 -9.67 -6.79 -2.64
N PRO A 8 -10.97 -7.15 -2.70
CA PRO A 8 -11.67 -7.32 -3.96
C PRO A 8 -11.96 -5.98 -4.64
N GLY A 9 -12.09 -5.99 -5.96
CA GLY A 9 -12.64 -4.88 -6.72
C GLY A 9 -14.14 -4.69 -6.45
N LYS A 10 -14.69 -3.57 -6.91
CA LYS A 10 -16.12 -3.24 -6.81
C LYS A 10 -16.67 -2.82 -8.17
N VAL A 11 -17.91 -3.20 -8.46
CA VAL A 11 -18.61 -2.83 -9.69
C VAL A 11 -20.02 -2.35 -9.34
N LEU A 12 -20.38 -1.17 -9.82
CA LEU A 12 -21.75 -0.65 -9.75
C LEU A 12 -22.60 -1.33 -10.83
N MET A 13 -23.55 -2.17 -10.42
CA MET A 13 -24.43 -2.92 -11.32
C MET A 13 -25.62 -2.09 -11.79
N THR A 14 -26.21 -1.30 -10.89
CA THR A 14 -27.34 -0.41 -11.20
C THR A 14 -27.31 0.83 -10.32
N GLY A 15 -28.04 1.87 -10.74
CA GLY A 15 -28.11 3.17 -10.11
C GLY A 15 -27.39 4.26 -10.89
N GLY A 16 -26.26 3.95 -11.55
CA GLY A 16 -25.52 4.90 -12.38
C GLY A 16 -25.31 6.25 -11.68
N TYR A 17 -25.56 7.35 -12.39
CA TYR A 17 -25.54 8.70 -11.78
C TYR A 17 -26.81 9.03 -10.99
N LEU A 18 -27.89 8.26 -11.12
CA LEU A 18 -29.14 8.52 -10.39
C LEU A 18 -28.95 8.44 -8.88
N ILE A 19 -27.99 7.62 -8.40
CA ILE A 19 -27.65 7.50 -6.97
C ILE A 19 -27.18 8.81 -6.33
N LEU A 20 -26.79 9.81 -7.14
CA LEU A 20 -26.40 11.13 -6.65
C LEU A 20 -27.62 11.91 -6.11
N GLU A 21 -28.83 11.54 -6.53
CA GLU A 21 -30.08 12.14 -6.09
C GLU A 21 -30.86 11.17 -5.21
N ARG A 22 -31.16 11.58 -3.96
CA ARG A 22 -32.04 10.80 -3.08
C ARG A 22 -33.47 10.84 -3.63
N PRO A 23 -34.26 9.74 -3.55
CA PRO A 23 -34.01 8.50 -2.82
C PRO A 23 -33.43 7.36 -3.68
N ASN A 24 -32.83 7.64 -4.83
CA ASN A 24 -32.42 6.59 -5.77
C ASN A 24 -31.31 5.71 -5.16
N ALA A 25 -31.53 4.39 -5.18
CA ALA A 25 -30.57 3.41 -4.72
C ALA A 25 -29.71 2.87 -5.88
N GLY A 26 -28.50 2.43 -5.55
CA GLY A 26 -27.64 1.65 -6.44
C GLY A 26 -27.24 0.33 -5.80
N ILE A 27 -26.83 -0.62 -6.63
CA ILE A 27 -26.34 -1.92 -6.18
C ILE A 27 -24.88 -2.06 -6.61
N VAL A 28 -24.01 -2.33 -5.65
CA VAL A 28 -22.58 -2.57 -5.87
C VAL A 28 -22.25 -4.00 -5.50
N LEU A 29 -21.55 -4.71 -6.38
CA LEU A 29 -21.06 -6.06 -6.12
C LEU A 29 -19.53 -6.06 -6.03
N SER A 30 -19.00 -6.90 -5.15
CA SER A 30 -17.57 -7.21 -5.09
C SER A 30 -17.19 -8.19 -6.20
N THR A 31 -16.03 -8.01 -6.80
CA THR A 31 -15.51 -8.92 -7.82
C THR A 31 -14.50 -9.91 -7.23
N ASN A 32 -14.22 -10.97 -7.98
CA ASN A 32 -13.13 -11.91 -7.67
C ASN A 32 -11.75 -11.35 -8.07
N ALA A 33 -11.68 -10.29 -8.89
CA ALA A 33 -10.44 -9.57 -9.18
C ALA A 33 -9.98 -8.83 -7.92
N ARG A 34 -8.73 -9.02 -7.49
CA ARG A 34 -8.22 -8.49 -6.22
C ARG A 34 -6.98 -7.63 -6.42
N PHE A 35 -6.78 -6.69 -5.52
CA PHE A 35 -5.46 -6.12 -5.25
C PHE A 35 -4.81 -6.82 -4.08
N TYR A 36 -3.49 -6.90 -4.13
CA TYR A 36 -2.63 -7.45 -3.11
C TYR A 36 -1.63 -6.39 -2.68
N ALA A 37 -1.39 -6.33 -1.37
CA ALA A 37 -0.29 -5.59 -0.77
C ALA A 37 0.55 -6.60 0.01
N ILE A 38 1.81 -6.74 -0.39
CA ILE A 38 2.80 -7.59 0.28
C ILE A 38 3.73 -6.65 1.03
N VAL A 39 3.82 -6.81 2.34
CA VAL A 39 4.69 -6.00 3.19
C VAL A 39 5.67 -6.91 3.90
N LYS A 40 6.95 -6.61 3.80
CA LYS A 40 8.00 -7.30 4.54
C LYS A 40 9.01 -6.29 5.11
N PRO A 41 9.81 -6.68 6.13
CA PRO A 41 10.90 -5.85 6.60
C PRO A 41 11.87 -5.51 5.46
N PHE A 42 12.33 -4.26 5.39
CA PHE A 42 13.33 -3.83 4.42
C PHE A 42 14.75 -4.26 4.85
N TYR A 43 14.99 -4.29 6.16
CA TYR A 43 16.19 -4.79 6.80
C TYR A 43 15.88 -6.05 7.62
N GLU A 44 16.76 -7.05 7.57
CA GLU A 44 16.62 -8.28 8.36
C GLU A 44 16.92 -8.05 9.85
N GLU A 45 17.86 -7.16 10.14
CA GLU A 45 18.29 -6.82 11.50
C GLU A 45 18.13 -5.32 11.78
N ILE A 46 17.72 -5.00 13.02
CA ILE A 46 17.67 -3.62 13.51
C ILE A 46 19.09 -3.24 13.95
N LYS A 47 19.65 -2.16 13.41
CA LYS A 47 20.98 -1.72 13.83
C LYS A 47 20.93 -1.20 15.28
N PRO A 48 22.01 -1.38 16.07
CA PRO A 48 22.03 -0.96 17.47
C PRO A 48 21.73 0.53 17.69
N ASP A 49 22.02 1.39 16.69
CA ASP A 49 21.81 2.83 16.75
C ASP A 49 20.46 3.29 16.15
N SER A 50 19.62 2.35 15.69
CA SER A 50 18.37 2.66 14.99
C SER A 50 17.30 3.33 15.87
N TRP A 51 17.37 3.16 17.19
CA TRP A 51 16.42 3.77 18.14
C TRP A 51 16.46 5.30 18.14
N ALA A 52 17.56 5.90 17.69
CA ALA A 52 17.70 7.35 17.57
C ALA A 52 17.24 7.89 16.21
N TRP A 53 16.84 7.03 15.28
CA TRP A 53 16.43 7.47 13.95
C TRP A 53 15.10 8.21 14.00
N ALA A 54 15.06 9.40 13.42
CA ALA A 54 13.80 10.13 13.19
C ALA A 54 13.04 9.61 11.97
N TRP A 55 13.68 8.76 11.16
CA TRP A 55 13.22 8.33 9.85
C TRP A 55 13.47 6.84 9.62
N THR A 56 12.61 6.22 8.82
CA THR A 56 12.82 4.85 8.34
C THR A 56 12.67 4.76 6.83
N ASP A 57 13.29 3.77 6.22
CA ASP A 57 13.24 3.54 4.78
C ASP A 57 11.99 2.78 4.38
N VAL A 58 11.35 3.25 3.31
CA VAL A 58 10.19 2.61 2.70
C VAL A 58 10.45 2.45 1.21
N LYS A 59 10.48 1.21 0.75
CA LYS A 59 10.53 0.85 -0.66
C LYS A 59 9.13 0.48 -1.12
N LEU A 60 8.68 1.09 -2.20
CA LEU A 60 7.42 0.78 -2.85
C LEU A 60 7.68 0.30 -4.28
N THR A 61 7.24 -0.92 -4.59
CA THR A 61 7.39 -1.52 -5.91
C THR A 61 6.03 -1.88 -6.50
N SER A 62 5.81 -1.48 -7.75
CA SER A 62 4.67 -1.87 -8.58
C SER A 62 5.18 -2.51 -9.87
N PRO A 63 5.34 -3.84 -9.90
CA PRO A 63 5.87 -4.55 -11.07
C PRO A 63 5.02 -4.33 -12.33
N GLN A 64 3.69 -4.24 -12.19
CA GLN A 64 2.78 -4.07 -13.33
C GLN A 64 2.90 -2.71 -14.01
N MET A 65 3.36 -1.70 -13.28
CA MET A 65 3.60 -0.36 -13.81
C MET A 65 5.09 -0.12 -14.11
N SER A 66 5.95 -1.13 -13.89
CA SER A 66 7.42 -0.98 -13.94
C SER A 66 7.91 0.21 -13.11
N ARG A 67 7.33 0.41 -11.92
CA ARG A 67 7.65 1.53 -11.03
C ARG A 67 8.22 1.06 -9.72
N GLU A 68 9.25 1.76 -9.28
CA GLU A 68 9.84 1.63 -7.96
C GLU A 68 10.10 3.03 -7.42
N THR A 69 9.74 3.26 -6.15
CA THR A 69 9.95 4.53 -5.48
C THR A 69 10.44 4.27 -4.06
N LEU A 70 11.48 5.00 -3.67
CA LEU A 70 12.04 4.98 -2.33
C LEU A 70 11.63 6.22 -1.57
N TYR A 71 11.26 6.03 -0.31
CA TYR A 71 10.77 7.07 0.59
C TYR A 71 11.48 6.99 1.94
N LYS A 72 11.53 8.13 2.62
CA LYS A 72 11.78 8.24 4.06
C LYS A 72 10.46 8.50 4.77
N LEU A 73 10.11 7.64 5.71
CA LEU A 73 8.95 7.81 6.59
C LEU A 73 9.40 8.45 7.90
N SER A 74 8.79 9.56 8.30
CA SER A 74 9.01 10.14 9.62
C SER A 74 8.38 9.27 10.71
N LEU A 75 9.15 8.87 11.72
CA LEU A 75 8.62 8.09 12.84
C LEU A 75 7.82 8.93 13.85
N LYS A 76 7.85 10.26 13.72
CA LYS A 76 7.11 11.20 14.57
C LYS A 76 5.81 11.67 13.92
N SER A 77 5.85 12.07 12.65
CA SER A 77 4.68 12.61 11.94
C SER A 77 4.00 11.60 11.01
N PHE A 78 4.62 10.43 10.79
CA PHE A 78 4.16 9.41 9.83
C PHE A 78 3.98 9.93 8.41
N LYS A 79 4.75 10.96 8.04
CA LYS A 79 4.78 11.52 6.69
C LYS A 79 5.87 10.89 5.84
N LEU A 80 5.53 10.57 4.61
CA LEU A 80 6.46 10.07 3.59
C LEU A 80 7.10 11.24 2.86
N GLN A 81 8.41 11.16 2.71
CA GLN A 81 9.21 12.06 1.88
C GLN A 81 9.89 11.22 0.80
N PRO A 82 9.63 11.48 -0.49
CA PRO A 82 10.30 10.76 -1.56
C PRO A 82 11.78 11.12 -1.59
N LEU A 83 12.65 10.14 -1.85
CA LEU A 83 14.09 10.37 -2.01
C LEU A 83 14.45 10.96 -3.38
N SER A 84 13.56 10.84 -4.36
CA SER A 84 13.74 11.40 -5.71
C SER A 84 12.49 12.17 -6.15
N ASN A 85 12.70 13.24 -6.92
CA ASN A 85 11.62 14.06 -7.46
C ASN A 85 11.01 13.43 -8.75
N SER A 86 10.96 12.11 -8.81
CA SER A 86 10.57 11.36 -10.01
C SER A 86 9.06 11.37 -10.24
N ASP A 87 8.65 11.27 -11.51
CA ASP A 87 7.24 11.12 -11.95
C ASP A 87 6.60 9.78 -11.51
N SER A 88 7.33 8.92 -10.81
CA SER A 88 6.79 7.66 -10.29
C SER A 88 5.98 7.83 -8.99
N ARG A 89 5.89 9.05 -8.45
CA ARG A 89 5.09 9.34 -7.24
C ARG A 89 3.61 9.02 -7.46
N ASN A 90 3.00 8.48 -6.42
CA ASN A 90 1.58 8.20 -6.39
C ASN A 90 1.00 8.67 -5.04
N PRO A 91 0.37 9.85 -4.98
CA PRO A 91 -0.20 10.39 -3.76
C PRO A 91 -1.21 9.45 -3.09
N PHE A 92 -1.95 8.65 -3.86
CA PHE A 92 -2.92 7.71 -3.31
C PHE A 92 -2.24 6.60 -2.50
N VAL A 93 -1.11 6.09 -2.98
CA VAL A 93 -0.35 5.06 -2.25
C VAL A 93 0.40 5.67 -1.07
N GLU A 94 0.96 6.87 -1.25
CA GLU A 94 1.60 7.62 -0.16
C GLU A 94 0.62 7.81 1.00
N TYR A 95 -0.56 8.38 0.73
CA TYR A 95 -1.59 8.56 1.73
C TYR A 95 -2.07 7.25 2.35
N ALA A 96 -2.22 6.17 1.58
CA ALA A 96 -2.62 4.88 2.13
C ALA A 96 -1.62 4.38 3.19
N VAL A 97 -0.31 4.51 2.94
CA VAL A 97 0.73 4.13 3.90
C VAL A 97 0.73 5.06 5.12
N GLU A 98 0.70 6.38 4.90
CA GLU A 98 0.69 7.37 5.99
C GLU A 98 -0.52 7.16 6.92
N TYR A 99 -1.72 7.04 6.36
CA TYR A 99 -2.94 6.88 7.14
C TYR A 99 -3.04 5.51 7.80
N ALA A 100 -2.56 4.44 7.16
CA ALA A 100 -2.57 3.11 7.79
C ALA A 100 -1.71 3.09 9.06
N ILE A 101 -0.52 3.70 9.01
CA ILE A 101 0.39 3.78 10.15
C ILE A 101 -0.18 4.73 11.21
N ALA A 102 -0.70 5.89 10.81
CA ALA A 102 -1.30 6.84 11.73
C ALA A 102 -2.54 6.26 12.44
N ALA A 103 -3.39 5.52 11.73
CA ALA A 103 -4.56 4.85 12.30
C ALA A 103 -4.16 3.73 13.26
N ALA A 104 -3.17 2.90 12.89
CA ALA A 104 -2.62 1.88 13.79
C ALA A 104 -2.07 2.52 15.07
N TYR A 105 -1.27 3.59 14.94
CA TYR A 105 -0.72 4.30 16.09
C TYR A 105 -1.82 4.96 16.94
N ALA A 106 -2.87 5.53 16.35
CA ALA A 106 -3.96 6.14 17.10
C ALA A 106 -4.82 5.13 17.87
N THR A 107 -4.97 3.91 17.34
CA THR A 107 -5.83 2.85 17.91
C THR A 107 -5.10 1.93 18.89
N PHE A 108 -3.77 1.86 18.83
CA PHE A 108 -2.98 0.95 19.66
C PHE A 108 -2.72 1.47 21.08
N ASP A 109 -2.68 0.52 22.02
CA ASP A 109 -2.18 0.74 23.38
C ASP A 109 -0.65 0.98 23.39
N LYS A 110 -0.09 1.34 24.55
CA LYS A 110 1.33 1.67 24.69
C LYS A 110 2.25 0.52 24.25
N TYR A 111 1.92 -0.72 24.62
CA TYR A 111 2.74 -1.88 24.28
C TYR A 111 2.76 -2.14 22.77
N LYS A 112 1.59 -2.07 22.12
CA LYS A 112 1.47 -2.24 20.66
C LYS A 112 2.11 -1.10 19.89
N LYS A 113 2.12 0.12 20.44
CA LYS A 113 2.87 1.25 19.87
C LYS A 113 4.37 1.01 19.88
N ASP A 114 4.92 0.51 20.98
CA ASP A 114 6.34 0.16 21.08
C ASP A 114 6.70 -0.98 20.10
N ALA A 115 5.82 -1.99 19.98
CA ALA A 115 5.98 -3.06 19.01
C ALA A 115 5.94 -2.55 17.56
N LEU A 116 4.99 -1.67 17.23
CA LEU A 116 4.89 -1.01 15.93
C LEU A 116 6.15 -0.20 15.63
N HIS A 117 6.66 0.57 16.59
CA HIS A 117 7.87 1.35 16.41
C HIS A 117 9.08 0.45 16.09
N LYS A 118 9.26 -0.66 16.82
CA LYS A 118 10.32 -1.65 16.53
C LYS A 118 10.21 -2.24 15.13
N LEU A 119 8.99 -2.55 14.67
CA LEU A 119 8.76 -3.03 13.30
C LEU A 119 9.10 -1.97 12.26
N LEU A 120 8.71 -0.70 12.50
CA LEU A 120 9.03 0.40 11.58
C LEU A 120 10.54 0.67 11.49
N LEU A 121 11.32 0.40 12.54
CA LEU A 121 12.79 0.53 12.50
C LEU A 121 13.45 -0.46 11.53
N GLN A 122 12.78 -1.56 11.18
CA GLN A 122 13.25 -2.50 10.15
C GLN A 122 12.99 -1.99 8.72
N GLY A 123 12.32 -0.84 8.56
CA GLY A 123 11.87 -0.34 7.28
C GLY A 123 10.77 -1.20 6.65
N LEU A 124 10.17 -0.70 5.58
CA LEU A 124 9.07 -1.35 4.88
C LEU A 124 9.43 -1.59 3.43
N ASP A 125 9.40 -2.85 2.99
CA ASP A 125 9.38 -3.21 1.58
C ASP A 125 7.94 -3.59 1.21
N ILE A 126 7.31 -2.74 0.40
CA ILE A 126 5.91 -2.83 0.00
C ILE A 126 5.84 -3.14 -1.48
N THR A 127 5.25 -4.27 -1.83
CA THR A 127 4.92 -4.62 -3.22
C THR A 127 3.41 -4.58 -3.41
N ILE A 128 2.95 -3.81 -4.39
CA ILE A 128 1.53 -3.74 -4.77
C ILE A 128 1.30 -4.46 -6.10
N LEU A 129 0.24 -5.26 -6.16
CA LEU A 129 -0.13 -6.08 -7.32
C LEU A 129 -1.65 -6.09 -7.49
N GLY A 130 -2.16 -6.03 -8.71
CA GLY A 130 -3.56 -6.25 -9.05
C GLY A 130 -3.72 -7.49 -9.92
N CYS A 131 -4.86 -8.18 -9.82
CA CYS A 131 -5.24 -9.17 -10.81
C CYS A 131 -5.38 -8.52 -12.20
N ASN A 132 -5.03 -9.24 -13.27
CA ASN A 132 -5.17 -8.73 -14.64
C ASN A 132 -6.63 -8.40 -14.97
N GLU A 133 -7.58 -9.12 -14.38
CA GLU A 133 -9.02 -8.87 -14.49
C GLU A 133 -9.47 -7.54 -13.90
N PHE A 134 -8.60 -6.87 -13.11
CA PHE A 134 -8.85 -5.50 -12.65
C PHE A 134 -8.59 -4.47 -13.76
N TYR A 135 -7.70 -4.78 -14.70
CA TYR A 135 -7.32 -3.88 -15.78
C TYR A 135 -8.14 -4.18 -17.03
N SER A 136 -8.58 -3.13 -17.71
CA SER A 136 -9.31 -3.24 -18.99
C SER A 136 -8.45 -3.80 -20.13
N TYR A 137 -7.15 -4.01 -19.91
CA TYR A 137 -6.18 -4.54 -20.87
C TYR A 137 -5.92 -6.03 -20.65
N ARG A 138 -6.92 -6.88 -20.93
CA ARG A 138 -6.80 -8.35 -20.77
C ARG A 138 -5.67 -9.00 -21.58
N ASN A 139 -5.23 -8.38 -22.68
CA ASN A 139 -4.36 -9.04 -23.69
C ASN A 139 -2.99 -8.37 -23.90
N GLN A 140 -2.54 -7.46 -23.02
CA GLN A 140 -1.26 -6.74 -23.22
C GLN A 140 -0.18 -7.03 -22.17
N VAL A 141 -0.40 -7.97 -21.26
CA VAL A 141 0.61 -8.35 -20.26
C VAL A 141 1.23 -9.68 -20.70
N PHE A 142 2.42 -9.60 -21.31
CA PHE A 142 3.43 -10.61 -21.74
C PHE A 142 3.02 -12.10 -21.93
N PRO A 143 3.55 -12.78 -22.97
CA PRO A 143 3.32 -14.21 -23.17
C PRO A 143 3.82 -15.01 -21.95
N PRO A 144 3.19 -16.15 -21.61
CA PRO A 144 3.66 -17.01 -20.54
C PRO A 144 5.10 -17.41 -20.81
N THR A 145 5.99 -17.17 -19.84
CA THR A 145 7.35 -17.72 -19.87
C THR A 145 7.23 -19.24 -19.87
N THR A 146 7.60 -19.85 -20.99
CA THR A 146 7.77 -21.30 -21.10
C THR A 146 8.89 -21.72 -20.16
N TYR A 147 8.59 -22.63 -19.23
CA TYR A 147 9.60 -23.41 -18.51
C TYR A 147 10.09 -24.55 -19.41
#